data_AF-A0A7D3ZIR3-F1
#
_entry.id   AF-A0A7D3ZIR3-F1
#
_cell.length_a   1.000
_cell.length_b   1.000
_cell.length_c   1.000
_cell.angle_alpha   90.00
_cell.angle_beta   90.00
_cell.angle_gamma   90.00
#
_symmetry.space_group_name_H-M   'P 1'
#
loop_
_entity.id
_entity.type
_entity.pdbx_description
1 polymer ?
#
loop_
_entity_poly.entity_id
_entity_poly.type
_entity_poly.pdbx_seq_one_letter_code
_entity_poly.pdbx_strand_id
1 'polypeptide(L)'
;MTAEQAAEAAPISARAVEEALLAFLAERIKTAVAVDQDLFGSGLVSSMFAMQLVVHLEEAYDIAIIGPELKLDNFRTVQAMTALVLRLSAARDG
;
A
#
# COMPACT_ATOMS: atom_id res chain seq x y z
N MET A 1 -4.73 -8.15 -29.49
CA MET A 1 -3.60 -8.72 -28.73
C MET A 1 -3.97 -8.61 -27.27
N THR A 2 -4.12 -9.77 -26.67
CA THR A 2 -4.80 -10.07 -25.42
C THR A 2 -3.86 -9.75 -24.25
N ALA A 3 -4.26 -8.82 -23.38
CA ALA A 3 -3.83 -8.85 -22.00
C ALA A 3 -5.01 -9.41 -21.21
N GLU A 4 -5.11 -10.75 -21.22
CA GLU A 4 -5.75 -11.47 -20.13
C GLU A 4 -5.01 -11.07 -18.85
N GLN A 5 -5.45 -9.99 -18.21
CA GLN A 5 -5.18 -9.78 -16.79
C GLN A 5 -6.14 -10.68 -16.04
N ALA A 6 -5.87 -11.98 -16.11
CA ALA A 6 -6.24 -12.89 -15.05
C ALA A 6 -5.42 -12.45 -13.83
N ALA A 7 -5.96 -11.51 -13.05
CA ALA A 7 -5.62 -11.40 -11.64
C ALA A 7 -6.19 -12.66 -10.97
N GLU A 8 -5.53 -13.78 -11.24
CA GLU A 8 -5.65 -14.99 -10.45
C GLU A 8 -5.41 -14.55 -9.01
N ALA A 9 -6.36 -14.83 -8.13
CA ALA A 9 -6.33 -14.44 -6.73
C ALA A 9 -5.16 -15.16 -6.04
N ALA A 10 -3.95 -14.65 -6.26
CA ALA A 10 -2.78 -15.05 -5.52
C ALA A 10 -3.04 -14.62 -4.06
N PRO A 11 -2.70 -15.49 -3.08
CA PRO A 11 -2.78 -15.09 -1.68
C PRO A 11 -2.00 -13.79 -1.51
N ILE A 12 -2.63 -12.77 -0.91
CA ILE A 12 -1.99 -11.49 -0.62
C ILE A 12 -0.74 -11.81 0.20
N SER A 13 0.43 -11.70 -0.44
CA SER A 13 1.71 -12.02 0.16
C SER A 13 2.49 -10.73 0.37
N ALA A 14 3.32 -10.69 1.42
CA ALA A 14 4.08 -9.48 1.78
C ALA A 14 4.84 -8.91 0.59
N ARG A 15 5.57 -9.77 -0.15
CA ARG A 15 6.32 -9.36 -1.34
C ARG A 15 5.43 -8.78 -2.43
N ALA A 16 4.27 -9.38 -2.71
CA ALA A 16 3.37 -8.88 -3.75
C ALA A 16 2.84 -7.49 -3.40
N VAL A 17 2.47 -7.27 -2.14
CA VAL A 17 2.02 -5.96 -1.66
C VAL A 17 3.15 -4.93 -1.70
N GLU A 18 4.35 -5.30 -1.26
CA GLU A 18 5.53 -4.42 -1.34
C GLU A 18 5.83 -4.01 -2.78
N GLU A 19 5.90 -4.96 -3.72
CA GLU A 19 6.18 -4.69 -5.14
C GLU A 19 5.09 -3.80 -5.76
N ALA A 20 3.82 -4.08 -5.47
CA ALA A 20 2.70 -3.27 -5.96
C ALA A 20 2.76 -1.83 -5.43
N LEU A 21 3.04 -1.65 -4.13
CA LEU A 21 3.17 -0.33 -3.52
C LEU A 21 4.38 0.44 -4.05
N LEU A 22 5.53 -0.23 -4.21
CA LEU A 22 6.72 0.38 -4.80
C LEU A 22 6.45 0.85 -6.22
N ALA A 23 5.80 0.02 -7.04
CA ALA A 23 5.44 0.37 -8.41
C ALA A 23 4.49 1.58 -8.44
N PHE A 24 3.43 1.55 -7.62
CA PHE A 24 2.47 2.66 -7.49
C PHE A 24 3.15 3.97 -7.07
N LEU A 25 3.99 3.91 -6.02
CA LEU A 25 4.71 5.08 -5.52
C LEU A 25 5.71 5.60 -6.55
N ALA A 26 6.47 4.71 -7.22
CA ALA A 26 7.42 5.10 -8.25
C ALA A 26 6.73 5.78 -9.44
N GLU A 27 5.56 5.27 -9.85
CA GLU A 27 4.78 5.87 -10.93
C GLU A 27 4.23 7.25 -10.56
N ARG A 28 3.75 7.41 -9.32
CA ARG A 28 3.15 8.65 -8.81
C ARG A 28 4.18 9.74 -8.50
N ILE A 29 5.27 9.36 -7.83
CA ILE A 29 6.30 10.26 -7.31
C ILE A 29 7.41 10.49 -8.36
N LYS A 30 7.43 9.68 -9.44
CA LYS A 30 8.45 9.72 -10.50
C LYS A 30 9.86 9.50 -9.97
N THR A 31 10.00 8.79 -8.85
CA THR A 31 11.26 8.52 -8.17
C THR A 31 11.27 7.11 -7.62
N ALA A 32 12.44 6.48 -7.57
CA ALA A 32 12.60 5.18 -6.93
C ALA A 32 12.47 5.32 -5.40
N VAL A 33 11.56 4.55 -4.82
CA VAL A 33 11.33 4.49 -3.37
C VAL A 33 11.92 3.20 -2.83
N ALA A 34 12.54 3.25 -1.64
CA ALA A 34 12.96 2.03 -0.94
C ALA A 34 11.89 1.57 0.08
N VAL A 35 11.89 0.27 0.40
CA VAL A 35 10.86 -0.32 1.28
C VAL A 35 10.86 0.26 2.71
N ASP A 36 12.02 0.68 3.17
CA ASP A 36 12.32 1.26 4.47
C ASP A 36 12.41 2.80 4.42
N GLN A 37 12.19 3.41 3.25
CA GLN A 37 12.26 4.85 3.10
C GLN A 37 11.07 5.53 3.77
N ASP A 38 11.39 6.55 4.58
CA ASP A 38 10.39 7.44 5.19
C ASP A 38 9.84 8.41 4.15
N LEU A 39 8.66 8.10 3.62
CA LEU A 39 7.97 8.84 2.58
C LEU A 39 7.49 10.22 3.01
N PHE A 40 7.10 10.35 4.28
CA PHE A 40 6.57 11.59 4.84
C PHE A 40 7.72 12.50 5.28
N GLY A 41 8.72 11.93 5.95
CA GLY A 41 9.92 12.64 6.38
C GLY A 41 10.78 13.14 5.22
N SER A 42 10.80 12.40 4.10
CA SER A 42 11.49 12.83 2.87
C SER A 42 10.71 13.85 2.03
N GLY A 43 9.45 14.13 2.39
CA GLY A 43 8.55 15.01 1.62
C GLY A 43 8.11 14.42 0.27
N LEU A 44 8.28 13.12 0.06
CA LEU A 44 7.83 12.44 -1.16
C LEU A 44 6.31 12.24 -1.17
N VAL A 45 5.69 12.19 0.01
CA VAL A 45 4.23 12.07 0.19
C VAL A 45 3.68 13.32 0.87
N SER A 46 2.66 13.92 0.25
CA SER A 46 1.89 15.03 0.84
C SER A 46 0.68 14.51 1.62
N SER A 47 0.13 15.32 2.53
CA SER A 47 -1.08 14.96 3.29
C SER A 47 -2.28 14.63 2.40
N MET A 48 -2.43 15.28 1.24
CA MET A 48 -3.47 14.92 0.27
C MET A 48 -3.20 13.58 -0.40
N PHE A 49 -1.95 13.31 -0.76
CA PHE A 49 -1.59 12.02 -1.35
C PHE A 49 -1.75 10.87 -0.36
N ALA A 50 -1.48 11.11 0.93
CA ALA A 50 -1.73 10.13 1.99
C ALA A 50 -3.20 9.69 2.03
N MET A 51 -4.15 10.61 1.93
CA MET A 51 -5.58 10.26 1.87
C MET A 51 -5.92 9.46 0.61
N GLN A 52 -5.32 9.79 -0.54
CA GLN A 52 -5.50 9.00 -1.77
C GLN A 52 -4.90 7.60 -1.65
N LEU A 53 -3.76 7.47 -0.98
CA LEU A 53 -3.10 6.21 -0.72
C LEU A 53 -3.95 5.31 0.18
N VAL A 54 -4.57 5.88 1.22
CA VAL A 54 -5.53 5.16 2.07
C VAL A 54 -6.67 4.60 1.24
N VAL A 55 -7.37 5.44 0.47
CA VAL A 55 -8.49 4.99 -0.38
C VAL A 55 -8.05 3.93 -1.38
N HIS A 56 -6.87 4.12 -2.01
CA HIS A 56 -6.34 3.13 -2.95
C HIS A 56 -6.06 1.79 -2.29
N LEU A 57 -5.50 1.77 -1.08
CA LEU A 57 -5.26 0.54 -0.32
C LEU A 57 -6.57 -0.15 0.06
N GLU A 58 -7.56 0.61 0.51
CA GLU A 58 -8.90 0.09 0.83
C GLU A 58 -9.56 -0.56 -0.40
N GLU A 59 -9.54 0.12 -1.54
CA GLU A 59 -10.12 -0.40 -2.79
C GLU A 59 -9.33 -1.57 -3.38
N ALA A 60 -7.99 -1.53 -3.34
CA ALA A 60 -7.14 -2.54 -3.97
C ALA A 60 -7.14 -3.87 -3.21
N TYR A 61 -7.25 -3.83 -1.89
CA TYR A 61 -7.19 -5.01 -1.02
C TYR A 61 -8.52 -5.30 -0.31
N ASP A 62 -9.57 -4.54 -0.60
CA ASP A 62 -10.90 -4.65 0.02
C ASP A 62 -10.81 -4.62 1.56
N ILE A 63 -9.97 -3.72 2.10
CA ILE A 63 -9.73 -3.55 3.55
C ILE A 63 -10.35 -2.25 4.06
N ALA A 64 -10.59 -2.16 5.37
CA ALA A 64 -11.03 -0.93 6.03
C ALA A 64 -9.92 -0.38 6.93
N ILE A 65 -9.49 0.85 6.67
CA ILE A 65 -8.43 1.55 7.40
C ILE A 65 -9.08 2.65 8.24
N ILE A 66 -9.38 2.35 9.50
CA ILE A 66 -10.08 3.26 10.41
C ILE A 66 -9.37 3.41 11.76
N GLY A 67 -9.66 4.49 12.49
CA GLY A 67 -9.24 4.67 13.88
C GLY A 67 -7.72 4.49 14.10
N PRO A 68 -7.27 3.43 14.80
CA PRO A 68 -5.85 3.20 15.09
C PRO A 68 -5.01 2.84 13.85
N GLU A 69 -5.63 2.45 12.74
CA GLU A 69 -4.96 2.11 11.49
C GLU A 69 -4.55 3.38 10.72
N LEU A 70 -5.29 4.48 10.90
CA LEU A 70 -5.05 5.79 10.27
C LEU A 70 -3.84 6.56 10.84
N LYS A 71 -2.97 5.89 11.59
CA LYS A 71 -1.74 6.49 12.12
C LYS A 71 -0.69 6.61 11.03
N LEU A 72 -0.03 7.77 10.97
CA LEU A 72 1.05 8.05 10.01
C LEU A 72 2.14 6.98 10.03
N ASP A 73 2.46 6.41 11.20
CA ASP A 73 3.43 5.31 11.33
C ASP A 73 3.11 4.11 10.42
N ASN A 74 1.82 3.82 10.16
CA ASN A 74 1.43 2.73 9.26
C ASN A 74 1.61 3.07 7.77
N PHE A 75 1.73 4.36 7.43
CA PHE A 75 1.92 4.84 6.04
C PHE A 75 3.34 5.35 5.78
N ARG A 76 4.17 5.41 6.83
CA ARG A 76 5.48 6.06 6.79
C ARG A 76 6.42 5.41 5.78
N THR A 77 6.38 4.08 5.69
CA THR A 77 7.23 3.27 4.82
C THR A 77 6.38 2.21 4.11
N VAL A 78 6.88 1.67 2.99
CA VAL A 78 6.20 0.59 2.26
C VAL A 78 6.09 -0.67 3.13
N GLN A 79 7.11 -0.94 3.94
CA GLN A 79 7.08 -2.05 4.88
C GLN A 79 5.93 -1.93 5.89
N ALA A 80 5.71 -0.72 6.43
CA ALA A 80 4.62 -0.48 7.39
C ALA A 80 3.24 -0.66 6.74
N MET A 81 3.08 -0.14 5.51
CA MET A 81 1.85 -0.30 4.73
C MET A 81 1.57 -1.76 4.39
N THR A 82 2.61 -2.50 4.01
CA THR A 82 2.52 -3.94 3.74
C THR A 82 2.04 -4.69 4.98
N ALA A 83 2.64 -4.43 6.14
CA ALA A 83 2.23 -5.05 7.39
C ALA A 83 0.77 -4.70 7.78
N LEU A 84 0.34 -3.47 7.51
CA LEU A 84 -1.04 -3.02 7.70
C LEU A 84 -2.01 -3.82 6.80
N VAL A 85 -1.73 -3.90 5.50
CA VAL A 85 -2.57 -4.61 4.51
C VAL A 85 -2.69 -6.08 4.88
N LEU A 86 -1.58 -6.76 5.18
CA LEU A 86 -1.58 -8.17 5.56
C LEU A 86 -2.41 -8.44 6.82
N ARG A 87 -2.25 -7.59 7.83
CA ARG A 87 -3.00 -7.70 9.10
C ARG A 87 -4.50 -7.51 8.88
N LEU A 88 -4.89 -6.50 8.10
CA LEU A 88 -6.30 -6.23 7.82
C LEU A 88 -6.92 -7.30 6.93
N SER A 89 -6.20 -7.76 5.90
CA SER A 89 -6.65 -8.84 5.02
C SER A 89 -6.87 -10.13 5.82
N ALA A 90 -5.91 -10.53 6.66
CA ALA A 90 -6.04 -11.71 7.51
C ALA A 90 -7.18 -11.62 8.52
N ALA A 91 -7.53 -10.41 9.00
CA ALA A 91 -8.66 -10.22 9.92
C ALA A 91 -10.02 -10.30 9.23
N ARG A 92 -10.10 -10.13 7.90
CA ARG A 92 -11.34 -10.28 7.13
C ARG A 92 -11.71 -11.73 6.85
N ASP A 93 -10.71 -12.59 6.72
CA ASP A 93 -10.88 -14.01 6.42
C ASP A 93 -11.12 -14.89 7.67
N GLY A 94 -11.17 -14.28 8.86
CA GLY A 94 -11.30 -14.97 10.15
C GLY A 94 -12.62 -14.76 10.88
#